data_AF-A0A072PBT0-F1
#
_entry.id   AF-A0A072PBT0-F1
#
_cell.length_a   1.000
_cell.length_b   1.000
_cell.length_c   1.000
_cell.angle_alpha   90.00
_cell.angle_beta   90.00
_cell.angle_gamma   90.00
#
_symmetry.space_group_name_H-M   'P 1'
#
loop_
_entity.id
_entity.type
_entity.pdbx_description
1 polymer ?
#
loop_
_entity_poly.entity_id
_entity_poly.type
_entity_poly.pdbx_seq_one_letter_code
_entity_poly.pdbx_strand_id
1 'polypeptide(L)'
;MSVHNLRIFSQNDRSTNRSFGHVNSESHSPTIVDWRTYDVITLEQMSRDDLENRIWMLVNMLKSARPGCFRVLECLGYFEDNTGPRFGLVFQYPHDPDPIYPLQPLTLHQIMNRAENIPSLEERFGLAHFLAGCLHEFLCADWLHKSIDSYNLLFFQRSDGRSGRVSLQDPYFAGFALARPDGTNIQT
;
A
#
# COMPACT_ATOMS: atom_id res chain seq x y z
N MET A 1 11.67 11.10 -4.74
CA MET A 1 12.13 10.90 -6.14
C MET A 1 10.92 10.50 -6.97
N SER A 2 10.68 11.22 -8.08
CA SER A 2 9.58 10.94 -9.00
C SER A 2 9.87 9.66 -9.81
N VAL A 3 8.90 8.76 -9.90
CA VAL A 3 9.01 7.51 -10.68
C VAL A 3 8.66 7.82 -12.13
N HIS A 4 9.63 7.64 -13.02
CA HIS A 4 9.44 7.81 -14.46
C HIS A 4 9.20 6.43 -15.12
N ASN A 5 8.45 6.40 -16.23
CA ASN A 5 8.19 5.20 -17.04
C ASN A 5 7.35 4.07 -16.38
N LEU A 6 6.34 4.43 -15.57
CA LEU A 6 5.35 3.48 -15.06
C LEU A 6 4.31 3.14 -16.14
N ARG A 7 4.03 1.85 -16.36
CA ARG A 7 2.89 1.39 -17.16
C ARG A 7 1.87 0.71 -16.27
N ILE A 8 0.65 1.25 -16.24
CA ILE A 8 -0.47 0.75 -15.44
C ILE A 8 -1.33 -0.15 -16.34
N PHE A 9 -1.61 -1.38 -15.91
CA PHE A 9 -2.31 -2.37 -16.73
C PHE A 9 -3.71 -2.73 -16.21
N SER A 10 -4.03 -2.39 -14.95
CA SER A 10 -5.38 -2.56 -14.41
C SER A 10 -6.05 -1.22 -14.08
N GLN A 11 -7.35 -1.13 -14.35
CA GLN A 11 -8.15 -0.02 -13.86
C GLN A 11 -8.28 -0.07 -12.33
N ASN A 12 -8.47 1.12 -11.76
CA ASN A 12 -8.62 1.38 -10.33
C ASN A 12 -9.66 0.42 -9.72
N ASP A 13 -9.27 -0.41 -8.76
CA ASP A 13 -10.22 -1.07 -7.88
C ASP A 13 -10.93 0.03 -7.08
N ARG A 14 -12.18 0.31 -7.46
CA ARG A 14 -12.99 1.39 -6.87
C ARG A 14 -13.17 1.24 -5.37
N SER A 15 -13.06 0.02 -4.83
CA SER A 15 -13.17 -0.22 -3.39
C SER A 15 -11.92 0.21 -2.62
N THR A 16 -10.76 0.28 -3.28
CA THR A 16 -9.47 0.50 -2.59
C THR A 16 -8.64 1.67 -3.14
N ASN A 17 -9.11 2.35 -4.19
CA ASN A 17 -8.35 3.39 -4.90
C ASN A 17 -6.93 2.93 -5.27
N ARG A 18 -6.80 1.65 -5.66
CA ARG A 18 -5.54 1.05 -6.12
C ARG A 18 -5.59 0.60 -7.56
N SER A 19 -4.45 0.71 -8.22
CA SER A 19 -4.19 0.08 -9.51
C SER A 19 -2.99 -0.87 -9.41
N PHE A 20 -2.92 -1.83 -10.33
CA PHE A 20 -1.79 -2.74 -10.48
C PHE A 20 -1.08 -2.46 -11.81
N GLY A 21 0.25 -2.53 -11.82
CA GLY A 21 1.07 -2.19 -12.98
C GLY A 21 2.49 -2.74 -12.91
N HIS A 22 3.36 -2.28 -13.82
CA HIS A 22 4.80 -2.60 -13.79
C HIS A 22 5.63 -1.32 -13.95
N VAL A 23 6.74 -1.24 -13.20
CA VAL A 23 7.76 -0.19 -13.33
C VAL A 23 8.87 -0.67 -14.28
N ASN A 24 9.18 0.15 -15.29
CA ASN A 24 10.14 -0.10 -16.38
C ASN A 24 9.74 -1.24 -17.34
N SER A 25 10.00 -1.02 -18.63
CA SER A 25 9.81 -2.05 -19.68
C SER A 25 10.80 -3.21 -19.59
N GLU A 26 11.91 -3.06 -18.86
CA GLU A 26 12.98 -4.06 -18.78
C GLU A 26 12.92 -4.93 -17.53
N SER A 27 12.42 -4.41 -16.40
CA SER A 27 12.44 -5.16 -15.12
C SER A 27 11.19 -5.99 -14.86
N HIS A 28 10.08 -5.70 -15.55
CA HIS A 28 8.76 -6.33 -15.38
C HIS A 28 8.32 -6.56 -13.92
N SER A 29 8.85 -5.82 -12.96
CA SER A 29 8.50 -6.00 -11.55
C SER A 29 7.06 -5.57 -11.32
N PRO A 30 6.17 -6.46 -10.84
CA PRO A 30 4.80 -6.10 -10.54
C PRO A 30 4.76 -5.08 -9.40
N THR A 31 3.87 -4.11 -9.55
CA THR A 31 3.75 -2.95 -8.65
C THR A 31 2.31 -2.62 -8.34
N ILE A 32 2.11 -2.05 -7.16
CA ILE A 32 0.84 -1.50 -6.69
C ILE A 32 0.96 0.03 -6.72
N VAL A 33 -0.11 0.68 -7.15
CA VAL A 33 -0.25 2.14 -7.12
C VAL A 33 -1.38 2.49 -6.18
N ASP A 34 -1.08 3.15 -5.06
CA ASP A 34 -2.08 3.76 -4.17
C ASP A 34 -2.36 5.18 -4.66
N TRP A 35 -3.62 5.46 -5.02
CA TRP A 35 -4.01 6.78 -5.54
C TRP A 35 -4.44 7.73 -4.42
N ARG A 36 -3.86 8.93 -4.42
CA ARG A 36 -4.28 10.05 -3.59
C ARG A 36 -4.87 11.16 -4.47
N THR A 37 -6.19 11.26 -4.50
CA THR A 37 -6.90 12.35 -5.17
C THR A 37 -6.86 13.64 -4.36
N TYR A 38 -6.79 14.78 -5.05
CA TYR A 38 -6.98 16.11 -4.49
C TYR A 38 -8.02 16.84 -5.33
N ASP A 39 -8.78 17.75 -4.72
CA ASP A 39 -9.72 18.61 -5.44
C ASP A 39 -9.19 20.04 -5.57
N VAL A 40 -9.87 20.84 -6.40
CA VAL A 40 -9.51 22.24 -6.65
C VAL A 40 -9.59 23.07 -5.37
N ILE A 41 -10.52 22.74 -4.47
CA ILE A 41 -10.69 23.40 -3.16
C ILE A 41 -9.46 23.14 -2.27
N THR A 42 -8.90 21.93 -2.32
CA THR A 42 -7.65 21.58 -1.64
C THR A 42 -6.49 22.43 -2.15
N LEU A 43 -6.46 22.73 -3.45
CA LEU A 43 -5.45 23.60 -4.07
C LEU A 43 -5.68 25.11 -3.79
N GLU A 44 -6.92 25.52 -3.49
CA GLU A 44 -7.21 26.90 -3.05
C GLU A 44 -6.74 27.15 -1.61
N GLN A 45 -6.69 26.11 -0.78
CA GLN A 45 -6.25 26.19 0.61
C GLN A 45 -4.75 25.90 0.80
N MET A 46 -4.09 25.33 -0.20
CA MET A 46 -2.72 24.84 -0.13
C MET A 46 -2.10 24.86 -1.53
N SER A 47 -0.89 25.42 -1.67
CA SER A 47 -0.24 25.44 -2.98
C SER A 47 0.04 24.03 -3.50
N ARG A 48 0.12 23.87 -4.82
CA ARG A 48 0.54 22.61 -5.46
C ARG A 48 1.88 22.13 -4.88
N ASP A 49 2.81 23.06 -4.67
CA ASP A 49 4.15 22.76 -4.15
C ASP A 49 4.08 22.23 -2.72
N ASP A 50 3.20 22.78 -1.88
CA ASP A 50 2.98 22.26 -0.52
C ASP A 50 2.40 20.85 -0.55
N LEU A 51 1.48 20.58 -1.48
CA LEU A 51 0.91 19.25 -1.65
C LEU A 51 1.99 18.26 -2.10
N GLU A 52 2.79 18.62 -3.11
CA GLU A 52 3.89 17.78 -3.56
C GLU A 52 4.91 17.54 -2.44
N ASN A 53 5.28 18.57 -1.68
CA ASN A 53 6.17 18.45 -0.52
C ASN A 53 5.63 17.44 0.51
N ARG A 54 4.32 17.45 0.77
CA ARG A 54 3.69 16.45 1.66
C ARG A 54 3.78 15.04 1.10
N ILE A 55 3.59 14.85 -0.20
CA ILE A 55 3.76 13.54 -0.85
C ILE A 55 5.21 13.09 -0.78
N TRP A 56 6.15 13.99 -1.04
CA TRP A 56 7.58 13.73 -0.98
C TRP A 56 8.00 13.31 0.43
N MET A 57 7.55 14.02 1.47
CA MET A 57 7.79 13.66 2.87
C MET A 57 7.25 12.26 3.17
N LEU A 58 6.00 11.98 2.80
CA LEU A 58 5.36 10.67 2.98
C LEU A 58 6.16 9.55 2.29
N VAL A 59 6.62 9.74 1.06
CA VAL A 59 7.40 8.73 0.33
C VAL A 59 8.76 8.48 0.96
N ASN A 60 9.51 9.52 1.33
CA ASN A 60 10.82 9.34 1.97
C ASN A 60 10.69 8.62 3.31
N MET A 61 9.62 8.95 4.01
CA MET A 61 9.28 8.36 5.27
C MET A 61 8.92 6.86 5.09
N LEU A 62 8.08 6.50 4.11
CA LEU A 62 7.78 5.10 3.76
C LEU A 62 9.04 4.33 3.34
N LYS A 63 9.96 4.96 2.62
CA LYS A 63 11.27 4.37 2.27
C LYS A 63 12.18 4.14 3.47
N SER A 64 12.03 4.94 4.52
CA SER A 64 12.80 4.82 5.76
C SER A 64 12.19 3.82 6.75
N ALA A 65 11.00 3.28 6.47
CA ALA A 65 10.34 2.30 7.33
C ALA A 65 11.24 1.07 7.50
N ARG A 66 11.46 0.67 8.76
CA ARG A 66 12.35 -0.44 9.08
C ARG A 66 11.73 -1.76 8.60
N PRO A 67 12.49 -2.62 7.89
CA PRO A 67 12.04 -3.95 7.54
C PRO A 67 11.57 -4.71 8.79
N GLY A 68 10.33 -5.18 8.79
CA GLY A 68 9.74 -5.98 9.87
C GLY A 68 8.85 -5.24 10.87
N CYS A 69 8.98 -3.91 11.04
CA CYS A 69 8.12 -3.14 11.97
C CYS A 69 6.71 -2.95 11.41
N PHE A 70 6.64 -2.65 10.12
CA PHE A 70 5.42 -2.53 9.35
C PHE A 70 5.71 -3.32 8.10
N ARG A 71 5.02 -4.44 7.85
CA ARG A 71 5.16 -5.13 6.57
C ARG A 71 4.51 -4.27 5.49
N VAL A 72 5.22 -3.23 5.09
CA VAL A 72 4.84 -2.31 4.03
C VAL A 72 5.68 -2.72 2.84
N LEU A 73 5.04 -2.73 1.68
CA LEU A 73 5.72 -2.99 0.44
C LEU A 73 6.80 -1.93 0.19
N GLU A 74 7.84 -2.30 -0.53
CA GLU A 74 8.92 -1.36 -0.83
C GLU A 74 8.37 -0.17 -1.63
N CYS A 75 8.40 1.03 -1.03
CA CYS A 75 7.97 2.24 -1.69
C CYS A 75 9.03 2.67 -2.70
N LEU A 76 8.71 2.65 -3.99
CA LEU A 76 9.64 3.05 -5.06
C LEU A 76 9.63 4.57 -5.27
N GLY A 77 8.50 5.22 -5.03
CA GLY A 77 8.37 6.67 -5.15
C GLY A 77 6.92 7.10 -5.36
N TYR A 78 6.75 8.27 -5.99
CA TYR A 78 5.45 8.77 -6.43
C TYR A 78 5.54 9.36 -7.83
N PHE A 79 4.38 9.62 -8.45
CA PHE A 79 4.24 10.43 -9.66
C PHE A 79 2.91 11.19 -9.61
N GLU A 80 2.82 12.32 -10.32
CA GLU A 80 1.53 12.99 -10.58
C GLU A 80 0.88 12.36 -11.81
N ASP A 81 -0.40 12.04 -11.71
CA ASP A 81 -1.14 11.51 -12.85
C ASP A 81 -1.54 12.63 -13.81
N ASN A 82 -1.17 12.49 -15.08
CA ASN A 82 -1.54 13.46 -16.11
C ASN A 82 -3.02 13.38 -16.52
N THR A 83 -3.76 12.35 -16.07
CA THR A 83 -5.17 12.16 -16.43
C THR A 83 -6.17 12.77 -15.44
N GLY A 84 -5.71 13.25 -14.28
CA GLY A 84 -6.58 13.89 -13.28
C GLY A 84 -5.83 14.36 -12.03
N PRO A 85 -6.49 15.08 -11.12
CA PRO A 85 -5.85 15.67 -9.95
C PRO A 85 -5.57 14.62 -8.87
N ARG A 86 -4.54 13.78 -9.10
CA ARG A 86 -4.11 12.76 -8.15
C ARG A 86 -2.62 12.44 -8.25
N PHE A 87 -2.06 12.08 -7.11
CA PHE A 87 -0.73 11.47 -7.03
C PHE A 87 -0.86 9.95 -6.92
N GLY A 88 0.01 9.21 -7.59
CA GLY A 88 0.16 7.77 -7.41
C GLY A 88 1.40 7.47 -6.59
N LEU A 89 1.24 6.79 -5.46
CA LEU A 89 2.36 6.24 -4.69
C LEU A 89 2.63 4.83 -5.20
N VAL A 90 3.89 4.53 -5.53
CA VAL A 90 4.27 3.28 -6.19
C VAL A 90 4.98 2.36 -5.22
N PHE A 91 4.50 1.12 -5.14
CA PHE A 91 5.04 0.08 -4.27
C PHE A 91 5.39 -1.18 -5.08
N GLN A 92 6.54 -1.78 -4.79
CA GLN A 92 6.95 -3.04 -5.41
C GLN A 92 6.31 -4.23 -4.71
N TYR A 93 5.93 -5.26 -5.46
CA TYR A 93 5.54 -6.53 -4.86
C TYR A 93 6.69 -7.12 -4.05
N PRO A 94 6.40 -8.02 -3.08
CA PRO A 94 7.46 -8.78 -2.42
C PRO A 94 8.28 -9.55 -3.44
N HIS A 95 9.58 -9.70 -3.17
CA HIS A 95 10.49 -10.44 -4.04
C HIS A 95 9.98 -11.88 -4.26
N ASP A 96 9.67 -12.24 -5.50
CA ASP A 96 9.26 -13.59 -5.90
C ASP A 96 10.39 -14.27 -6.69
N PRO A 97 11.01 -15.33 -6.15
CA PRO A 97 12.04 -16.06 -6.87
C PRO A 97 11.48 -16.96 -7.98
N ASP A 98 10.17 -17.15 -8.08
CA ASP A 98 9.55 -18.06 -9.06
C ASP A 98 8.80 -17.32 -10.17
N PRO A 99 9.35 -17.26 -11.40
CA PRO A 99 8.72 -16.56 -12.50
C PRO A 99 7.56 -17.33 -13.14
N ILE A 100 7.36 -18.62 -12.81
CA ILE A 100 6.36 -19.48 -13.47
C ILE A 100 4.95 -19.15 -12.98
N TYR A 101 4.80 -18.88 -11.69
CA TYR A 101 3.51 -18.61 -11.05
C TYR A 101 3.54 -17.27 -10.32
N PRO A 102 3.31 -16.15 -11.03
CA PRO A 102 3.45 -14.82 -10.45
C PRO A 102 2.54 -14.63 -9.23
N LEU A 103 3.04 -13.87 -8.25
CA LEU A 103 2.24 -13.44 -7.12
C LEU A 103 1.02 -12.63 -7.57
N GLN A 104 -0.12 -12.94 -6.97
CA GLN A 104 -1.38 -12.21 -7.09
C GLN A 104 -1.74 -11.63 -5.72
N PRO A 105 -2.00 -10.32 -5.64
CA PRO A 105 -2.41 -9.69 -4.40
C PRO A 105 -3.89 -10.00 -4.13
N LEU A 106 -4.19 -10.26 -2.87
CA LEU A 106 -5.55 -10.47 -2.36
C LEU A 106 -5.75 -9.64 -1.11
N THR A 107 -6.89 -8.97 -1.00
CA THR A 107 -7.23 -8.26 0.24
C THR A 107 -7.75 -9.25 1.28
N LEU A 108 -7.60 -8.93 2.57
CA LEU A 108 -8.26 -9.68 3.64
C LEU A 108 -9.76 -9.79 3.38
N HIS A 109 -10.39 -8.71 2.90
CA HIS A 109 -11.80 -8.71 2.53
C HIS A 109 -12.13 -9.78 1.49
N GLN A 110 -11.35 -9.87 0.41
CA GLN A 110 -11.53 -10.90 -0.62
C GLN A 110 -11.33 -12.30 -0.06
N ILE A 111 -10.34 -12.50 0.82
CA ILE A 111 -10.04 -13.79 1.44
C ILE A 111 -11.20 -14.23 2.32
N MET A 112 -11.69 -13.35 3.20
CA MET A 112 -12.76 -13.63 4.15
C MET A 112 -14.12 -13.91 3.48
N ASN A 113 -14.31 -13.42 2.25
CA ASN A 113 -15.52 -13.71 1.46
C ASN A 113 -15.48 -15.07 0.74
N ARG A 114 -14.34 -15.79 0.76
CA ARG A 114 -14.27 -17.16 0.22
C ARG A 114 -14.77 -18.15 1.28
N ALA A 115 -15.73 -19.00 0.92
CA ALA A 115 -16.33 -19.97 1.84
C ALA A 115 -15.32 -20.93 2.49
N GLU A 116 -14.22 -21.21 1.80
CA GLU A 116 -13.13 -22.10 2.20
C GLU A 116 -12.07 -21.44 3.10
N ASN A 117 -12.17 -20.13 3.35
CA ASN A 117 -11.24 -19.37 4.20
C ASN A 117 -11.90 -18.99 5.53
N ILE A 118 -12.17 -19.99 6.36
CA ILE A 118 -12.50 -19.75 7.77
C ILE A 118 -11.18 -19.76 8.56
N PRO A 119 -10.71 -18.61 9.08
CA PRO A 119 -9.43 -18.57 9.76
C PRO A 119 -9.50 -19.31 11.08
N SER A 120 -8.43 -20.06 11.40
CA SER A 120 -8.27 -20.72 12.69
C SER A 120 -8.16 -19.69 13.81
N LEU A 121 -8.32 -20.14 15.05
CA LEU A 121 -8.14 -19.25 16.21
C LEU A 121 -6.72 -18.67 16.25
N GLU A 122 -5.72 -19.51 15.96
CA GLU A 122 -4.31 -19.12 15.90
C GLU A 122 -4.06 -18.03 14.85
N GLU A 123 -4.60 -18.17 13.63
CA GLU A 123 -4.45 -17.15 12.59
C GLU A 123 -5.10 -15.82 12.98
N ARG A 124 -6.27 -15.87 13.65
CA ARG A 124 -6.94 -14.65 14.12
C ARG A 124 -6.10 -13.92 15.17
N PHE A 125 -5.54 -14.65 16.13
CA PHE A 125 -4.66 -14.07 17.15
C PHE A 125 -3.33 -13.59 16.57
N GLY A 126 -2.74 -14.34 15.62
CA GLY A 126 -1.54 -13.93 14.90
C GLY A 126 -1.75 -12.63 14.14
N LEU A 127 -2.85 -12.53 13.38
CA LEU A 127 -3.21 -11.30 12.66
C LEU A 127 -3.49 -10.16 13.65
N ALA A 128 -4.25 -10.39 14.72
CA ALA A 128 -4.53 -9.35 15.73
C ALA A 128 -3.24 -8.83 16.40
N HIS A 129 -2.31 -9.73 16.73
CA HIS A 129 -1.00 -9.38 17.28
C HIS A 129 -0.19 -8.53 16.30
N PHE A 130 -0.13 -8.95 15.03
CA PHE A 130 0.50 -8.18 13.96
C PHE A 130 -0.10 -6.78 13.82
N LEU A 131 -1.43 -6.66 13.75
CA LEU A 131 -2.13 -5.37 13.63
C LEU A 131 -1.87 -4.45 14.82
N ALA A 132 -1.88 -5.00 16.04
CA ALA A 132 -1.57 -4.26 17.25
C ALA A 132 -0.12 -3.77 17.26
N GLY A 133 0.83 -4.60 16.82
CA GLY A 133 2.24 -4.23 16.66
C GLY A 133 2.43 -3.09 15.67
N CYS A 134 1.84 -3.20 14.47
CA CYS A 134 1.91 -2.12 13.49
C CYS A 134 1.25 -0.84 13.97
N LEU A 135 0.09 -0.92 14.66
CA LEU A 135 -0.55 0.27 15.22
C LEU A 135 0.34 0.93 16.29
N HIS A 136 0.94 0.14 17.18
CA HIS A 136 1.86 0.64 18.19
C HIS A 136 3.03 1.39 17.56
N GLU A 137 3.67 0.78 16.56
CA GLU A 137 4.79 1.37 15.84
C GLU A 137 4.36 2.65 15.09
N PHE A 138 3.13 2.70 14.52
CA PHE A 138 2.64 3.90 13.83
C PHE A 138 2.47 5.03 14.84
N LEU A 139 1.91 4.72 16.01
CA LEU A 139 1.76 5.70 17.09
C LEU A 139 3.13 6.16 17.62
N CYS A 140 4.11 5.26 17.79
CA CYS A 140 5.46 5.61 18.23
C CYS A 140 6.22 6.46 17.21
N ALA A 141 5.90 6.32 15.92
CA ALA A 141 6.46 7.16 14.88
C ALA A 141 5.74 8.51 14.73
N ASP A 142 4.69 8.77 15.53
CA ASP A 142 3.72 9.85 15.35
C ASP A 142 3.10 9.81 13.93
N TRP A 143 2.51 8.68 13.54
CA TRP A 143 1.83 8.51 12.26
C TRP A 143 0.38 8.14 12.42
N LEU A 144 -0.43 8.74 11.56
CA LEU A 144 -1.82 8.38 11.36
C LEU A 144 -1.97 7.75 9.97
N HIS A 145 -2.07 6.42 9.91
CA HIS A 145 -2.34 5.69 8.68
C HIS A 145 -3.76 5.95 8.14
N LYS A 146 -4.74 6.09 9.04
CA LYS A 146 -6.16 6.44 8.76
C LYS A 146 -6.97 5.46 7.87
N SER A 147 -6.43 4.29 7.56
CA SER A 147 -7.05 3.33 6.63
C SER A 147 -6.71 1.88 7.01
N ILE A 148 -6.75 1.58 8.31
CA ILE A 148 -6.61 0.19 8.79
C ILE A 148 -7.96 -0.50 8.63
N ASP A 149 -8.07 -1.29 7.57
CA ASP A 149 -9.28 -2.07 7.26
C ASP A 149 -8.92 -3.35 6.48
N SER A 150 -9.92 -4.19 6.23
CA SER A 150 -9.74 -5.46 5.53
C SER A 150 -9.46 -5.31 4.02
N TYR A 151 -9.69 -4.13 3.44
CA TYR A 151 -9.31 -3.85 2.07
C TYR A 151 -7.82 -3.51 1.97
N ASN A 152 -7.26 -2.83 2.97
CA ASN A 152 -5.89 -2.35 2.99
C ASN A 152 -4.86 -3.33 3.58
N LEU A 153 -5.31 -4.54 3.94
CA LEU A 153 -4.44 -5.67 4.27
C LEU A 153 -4.32 -6.59 3.05
N LEU A 154 -3.11 -6.67 2.50
CA LEU A 154 -2.78 -7.46 1.33
C LEU A 154 -2.07 -8.76 1.70
N PHE A 155 -2.38 -9.82 0.98
CA PHE A 155 -1.70 -11.10 0.99
C PHE A 155 -1.30 -11.45 -0.43
N PHE A 156 -0.21 -12.19 -0.59
CA PHE A 156 0.27 -12.59 -1.91
C PHE A 156 0.19 -14.10 -2.04
N GLN A 157 -0.53 -14.57 -3.06
CA GLN A 157 -0.66 -15.99 -3.39
C GLN A 157 -0.14 -16.22 -4.80
N ARG A 158 0.46 -17.38 -5.06
CA ARG A 158 0.89 -17.77 -6.42
C ARG A 158 -0.29 -18.10 -7.31
N SER A 159 -0.20 -17.73 -8.58
CA SER A 159 -1.19 -18.08 -9.61
C SER A 159 -1.00 -19.50 -10.16
N ASP A 160 -0.78 -20.50 -9.30
CA ASP A 160 -0.54 -21.89 -9.69
C ASP A 160 -1.82 -22.69 -9.99
N GLY A 161 -2.96 -21.99 -10.07
CA GLY A 161 -4.28 -22.58 -10.30
C GLY A 161 -4.83 -23.33 -9.09
N ARG A 162 -4.11 -23.39 -7.97
CA ARG A 162 -4.61 -24.01 -6.74
C ARG A 162 -5.49 -22.99 -6.02
N SER A 163 -6.81 -23.14 -6.16
CA SER A 163 -7.80 -22.47 -5.29
C SER A 163 -7.74 -23.10 -3.90
N GLY A 164 -6.68 -22.76 -3.16
CA GLY A 164 -6.47 -23.21 -1.79
C GLY A 164 -6.75 -22.12 -0.77
N ARG A 165 -6.79 -22.53 0.50
CA ARG A 165 -6.84 -21.63 1.65
C ARG A 165 -5.63 -20.70 1.65
N VAL A 166 -5.85 -19.41 1.87
CA VAL A 166 -4.79 -18.40 1.92
C VAL A 166 -4.33 -18.25 3.36
N SER A 167 -3.02 -18.37 3.61
CA SER A 167 -2.43 -18.14 4.92
C SER A 167 -2.57 -16.68 5.34
N LEU A 168 -2.98 -16.43 6.58
CA LEU A 168 -3.08 -15.08 7.16
C LEU A 168 -1.81 -14.62 7.91
N GLN A 169 -0.71 -15.37 7.83
CA GLN A 169 0.50 -15.11 8.64
C GLN A 169 1.38 -13.98 8.10
N ASP A 170 1.25 -13.65 6.81
CA ASP A 170 2.18 -12.75 6.12
C ASP A 170 1.48 -11.56 5.43
N PRO A 171 0.67 -10.76 6.16
CA PRO A 171 0.01 -9.60 5.59
C PRO A 171 1.00 -8.48 5.25
N TYR A 172 0.63 -7.67 4.28
CA TYR A 172 1.22 -6.38 3.95
C TYR A 172 0.21 -5.25 4.14
N PHE A 173 0.61 -4.18 4.82
CA PHE A 173 -0.17 -2.95 4.87
C PHE A 173 -0.03 -2.16 3.58
N ALA A 174 -1.15 -1.59 3.16
CA ALA A 174 -1.27 -0.68 2.01
C ALA A 174 -2.31 0.40 2.35
N GLY A 175 -2.64 1.28 1.41
CA GLY A 175 -3.59 2.38 1.66
C GLY A 175 -2.93 3.60 2.29
N PHE A 176 -1.63 3.80 2.05
CA PHE A 176 -0.84 4.90 2.64
C PHE A 176 -1.11 6.25 1.98
N ALA A 177 -1.91 6.30 0.90
CA ALA A 177 -2.27 7.53 0.21
C ALA A 177 -2.81 8.64 1.14
N LEU A 178 -3.49 8.27 2.22
CA LEU A 178 -4.06 9.20 3.21
C LEU A 178 -3.24 9.29 4.51
N ALA A 179 -2.12 8.58 4.59
CA ALA A 179 -1.25 8.59 5.75
C ALA A 179 -0.60 9.97 5.92
N ARG A 180 -0.41 10.37 7.18
CA ARG A 180 0.25 11.62 7.54
C ARG A 180 0.99 11.49 8.86
N PRO A 181 2.02 12.30 9.10
CA PRO A 181 2.51 12.54 10.46
C PRO A 181 1.36 13.05 11.33
N ASP A 182 1.34 12.61 12.59
CA ASP A 182 0.50 13.20 13.62
C ASP A 182 1.01 14.62 13.89
N GLY A 183 0.07 15.55 14.02
CA GLY A 183 0.38 16.97 14.07
C GLY A 183 0.86 17.37 15.45
N THR A 184 2.11 17.06 15.83
CA THR A 184 2.77 17.74 16.94
C THR A 184 3.33 19.07 16.45
N ASN A 185 2.77 20.17 16.97
CA ASN A 185 3.23 21.55 16.79
C ASN A 185 4.76 21.62 16.84
N ILE A 186 5.42 21.88 15.71
CA ILE A 186 6.76 22.46 15.73
C ILE A 186 6.57 23.96 15.95
N GLN A 187 6.33 24.33 17.21
CA GLN A 187 6.82 25.59 17.75
C GLN A 187 8.17 25.28 18.40
N THR A 188 9.26 25.62 17.72
CA THR A 188 10.52 26.09 18.31
C THR A 188 11.28 26.86 17.28
#